data_AF-J3JC33-F1
#
_entry.id   AF-J3JC33-F1
#
_cell.length_a   1.000
_cell.length_b   1.000
_cell.length_c   1.000
_cell.angle_alpha   90.00
_cell.angle_beta   90.00
_cell.angle_gamma   90.00
#
_symmetry.space_group_name_H-M   'P 1'
#
loop_
_entity.id
_entity.type
_entity.pdbx_description
1 polymer ?
#
loop_
_entity_poly.entity_id
_entity_poly.type
_entity_poly.pdbx_seq_one_letter_code
_entity_poly.pdbx_strand_id
1 'polypeptide(L)'
;MKRKISKLVLGLLFVIVSFAVGSKVTAESINYQALKYGTQQTSMASNYYVKPANVVANGDQYLVTMTIHTGTQLGEWPVTVLSINGQGPANVTKTKSASGYDYSYAFQTADLSQIISSSISINVPNVYTAKHDISFKFDTSNLPALNNAAASSSSANTVSSAAASQSNVSASSQSSASQSSVSSESSQSSTSSSLASSSSKPKPVAKTTSNRVIRRQNAQIAALNRKNKQTQTAILTGGAVAIVILAVAAYFFIKRK
;
A
#
# COMPACT_ATOMS: atom_id res chain seq x y z
N MET A 1 38.48 62.43 2.83
CA MET A 1 38.58 60.95 2.89
C MET A 1 37.62 60.41 1.82
N LYS A 2 37.99 59.57 0.84
CA LYS A 2 38.17 58.09 0.91
C LYS A 2 36.98 57.43 1.67
N ARG A 3 36.17 56.50 1.13
CA ARG A 3 36.40 55.44 0.10
C ARG A 3 35.13 55.08 -0.73
N LYS A 4 35.32 54.25 -1.77
CA LYS A 4 34.31 53.64 -2.67
C LYS A 4 33.70 52.36 -2.07
N ILE A 5 32.42 52.06 -2.36
CA ILE A 5 31.83 50.73 -2.64
C ILE A 5 30.73 51.00 -3.70
N SER A 6 30.92 50.75 -5.00
CA SER A 6 31.09 49.49 -5.74
C SER A 6 29.78 48.76 -6.06
N LYS A 7 29.53 48.60 -7.37
CA LYS A 7 28.35 47.98 -7.99
C LYS A 7 28.35 46.47 -7.72
N LEU A 8 27.39 45.91 -6.98
CA LEU A 8 27.21 44.45 -6.88
C LEU A 8 25.84 44.00 -6.32
N VAL A 9 24.74 44.36 -7.01
CA VAL A 9 23.37 43.91 -6.61
C VAL A 9 22.55 43.31 -7.77
N LEU A 10 22.90 43.59 -9.04
CA LEU A 10 22.07 43.21 -10.20
C LEU A 10 22.45 41.85 -10.85
N GLY A 11 23.10 40.96 -10.11
CA GLY A 11 23.66 39.69 -10.62
C GLY A 11 23.01 38.41 -10.10
N LEU A 12 21.94 38.50 -9.29
CA LEU A 12 21.33 37.34 -8.62
C LEU A 12 19.80 37.28 -8.82
N LEU A 13 19.32 37.56 -10.03
CA LEU A 13 17.88 37.48 -10.37
C LEU A 13 17.57 36.50 -11.52
N PHE A 14 18.53 35.71 -11.99
CA PHE A 14 18.41 34.90 -13.22
C PHE A 14 18.72 33.40 -13.06
N VAL A 15 18.66 32.87 -11.83
CA VAL A 15 18.97 31.44 -11.54
C VAL A 15 17.76 30.65 -10.98
N ILE A 16 16.62 31.31 -10.72
CA ILE A 16 15.46 30.70 -10.03
C ILE A 16 14.25 30.48 -10.96
N VAL A 17 14.47 30.12 -12.23
CA VAL A 17 13.39 29.78 -13.19
C VAL A 17 13.64 28.47 -13.95
N SER A 18 14.18 27.47 -13.24
CA SER A 18 14.41 26.11 -13.79
C SER A 18 13.86 24.97 -12.91
N PHE A 19 13.01 25.27 -11.92
CA PHE A 19 12.50 24.26 -10.98
C PHE A 19 10.97 24.28 -10.84
N ALA A 20 10.27 24.10 -11.96
CA ALA A 20 8.81 23.94 -11.98
C ALA A 20 8.30 23.04 -13.13
N VAL A 21 9.04 21.99 -13.52
CA VAL A 21 8.44 20.87 -14.27
C VAL A 21 7.68 19.99 -13.27
N GLY A 22 6.58 20.53 -12.75
CA GLY A 22 5.63 19.79 -11.94
C GLY A 22 4.83 18.85 -12.83
N SER A 23 5.31 17.62 -13.00
CA SER A 23 4.57 16.57 -13.70
C SER A 23 3.15 16.49 -13.11
N LYS A 24 2.13 16.64 -13.96
CA LYS A 24 0.73 16.50 -13.53
C LYS A 24 0.48 15.05 -13.14
N VAL A 25 0.51 14.79 -11.84
CA VAL A 25 0.19 13.47 -11.28
C VAL A 25 -1.33 13.30 -11.34
N THR A 26 -1.81 12.70 -12.43
CA THR A 26 -3.24 12.38 -12.61
C THR A 26 -3.58 11.12 -11.83
N ALA A 27 -4.55 11.23 -10.91
CA ALA A 27 -5.14 10.07 -10.26
C ALA A 27 -6.16 9.41 -11.19
N GLU A 28 -6.04 8.10 -11.34
CA GLU A 28 -6.93 7.26 -12.14
C GLU A 28 -7.71 6.28 -11.24
N SER A 29 -8.81 5.72 -11.74
CA SER A 29 -9.64 4.77 -11.00
C SER A 29 -9.29 3.33 -11.33
N ILE A 30 -9.09 2.49 -10.32
CA ILE A 30 -8.79 1.06 -10.47
C ILE A 30 -9.86 0.19 -9.81
N ASN A 31 -10.45 -0.73 -10.59
CA ASN A 31 -11.38 -1.72 -10.06
C ASN A 31 -10.63 -2.85 -9.36
N TYR A 32 -11.29 -3.49 -8.37
CA TYR A 32 -10.70 -4.59 -7.64
C TYR A 32 -11.75 -5.47 -6.94
N GLN A 33 -11.34 -6.69 -6.60
CA GLN A 33 -12.12 -7.64 -5.82
C GLN A 33 -11.40 -7.95 -4.50
N ALA A 34 -12.15 -7.91 -3.40
CA ALA A 34 -11.68 -8.42 -2.11
C ALA A 34 -12.05 -9.90 -1.99
N LEU A 35 -11.05 -10.75 -1.75
CA LEU A 35 -11.10 -12.20 -1.78
C LEU A 35 -10.80 -12.78 -0.39
N LYS A 36 -11.36 -13.96 -0.08
CA LYS A 36 -10.97 -14.73 1.10
C LYS A 36 -9.50 -15.15 0.93
N TYR A 37 -8.70 -14.94 1.97
CA TYR A 37 -7.26 -15.14 1.93
C TYR A 37 -6.84 -16.49 1.35
N GLY A 38 -5.88 -16.48 0.43
CA GLY A 38 -5.38 -17.69 -0.24
C GLY A 38 -6.35 -18.34 -1.23
N THR A 39 -7.46 -17.69 -1.58
CA THR A 39 -8.46 -18.24 -2.52
C THR A 39 -8.90 -17.23 -3.59
N GLN A 40 -9.66 -17.71 -4.57
CA GLN A 40 -10.34 -16.86 -5.56
C GLN A 40 -11.80 -16.51 -5.18
N GLN A 41 -12.27 -16.90 -4.00
CA GLN A 41 -13.66 -16.62 -3.57
C GLN A 41 -13.78 -15.20 -3.02
N THR A 42 -14.87 -14.49 -3.36
CA THR A 42 -15.19 -13.18 -2.79
C THR A 42 -15.25 -13.22 -1.25
N SER A 43 -14.63 -12.23 -0.60
CA SER A 43 -14.70 -12.05 0.85
C SER A 43 -15.93 -11.23 1.26
N MET A 44 -16.49 -11.52 2.43
CA MET A 44 -17.49 -10.66 3.09
C MET A 44 -16.97 -9.24 3.31
N ALA A 45 -15.64 -9.06 3.41
CA ALA A 45 -15.01 -7.74 3.48
C ALA A 45 -15.34 -6.85 2.27
N SER A 46 -15.61 -7.45 1.09
CA SER A 46 -15.91 -6.71 -0.15
C SER A 46 -17.06 -5.71 0.00
N ASN A 47 -18.02 -5.97 0.91
CA ASN A 47 -19.18 -5.12 1.17
C ASN A 47 -18.83 -3.80 1.87
N TYR A 48 -17.67 -3.72 2.52
CA TYR A 48 -17.20 -2.53 3.24
C TYR A 48 -16.15 -1.75 2.44
N TYR A 49 -15.58 -2.35 1.39
CA TYR A 49 -14.55 -1.75 0.55
C TYR A 49 -15.17 -0.97 -0.61
N VAL A 50 -14.99 0.36 -0.58
CA VAL A 50 -15.46 1.31 -1.62
C VAL A 50 -14.72 1.07 -2.93
N LYS A 51 -15.44 1.06 -4.05
CA LYS A 51 -14.92 0.80 -5.40
C LYS A 51 -15.38 1.90 -6.36
N PRO A 52 -14.55 2.28 -7.36
CA PRO A 52 -13.15 1.87 -7.55
C PRO A 52 -12.22 2.45 -6.46
N ALA A 53 -10.99 1.94 -6.39
CA ALA A 53 -9.90 2.60 -5.66
C ALA A 53 -9.24 3.66 -6.55
N ASN A 54 -8.43 4.54 -5.96
CA ASN A 54 -7.61 5.49 -6.73
C ASN A 54 -6.20 4.93 -6.91
N VAL A 55 -5.63 5.06 -8.10
CA VAL A 55 -4.25 4.69 -8.43
C VAL A 55 -3.51 5.88 -9.04
N VAL A 56 -2.23 6.01 -8.68
CA VAL A 56 -1.31 7.06 -9.15
C VAL A 56 0.03 6.41 -9.45
N ALA A 57 0.65 6.73 -10.59
CA ALA A 57 2.05 6.41 -10.84
C ALA A 57 2.96 7.36 -10.01
N ASN A 58 3.87 6.79 -9.22
CA ASN A 58 4.82 7.48 -8.37
C ASN A 58 6.23 6.91 -8.63
N GLY A 59 6.89 7.42 -9.68
CA GLY A 59 8.16 6.88 -10.15
C GLY A 59 8.00 5.45 -10.68
N ASP A 60 8.69 4.50 -10.06
CA ASP A 60 8.71 3.06 -10.35
C ASP A 60 7.64 2.27 -9.58
N GLN A 61 6.74 2.94 -8.85
CA GLN A 61 5.68 2.29 -8.06
C GLN A 61 4.31 2.94 -8.25
N TYR A 62 3.26 2.15 -8.13
CA TYR A 62 1.90 2.63 -7.96
C TYR A 62 1.67 3.03 -6.51
N LEU A 63 1.09 4.21 -6.28
CA LEU A 63 0.46 4.58 -5.03
C LEU A 63 -1.05 4.34 -5.17
N VAL A 64 -1.57 3.31 -4.49
CA VAL A 64 -3.00 2.97 -4.50
C VAL A 64 -3.64 3.43 -3.20
N THR A 65 -4.74 4.16 -3.29
CA THR A 65 -5.55 4.62 -2.15
C THR A 65 -6.90 3.92 -2.13
N MET A 66 -7.20 3.24 -1.03
CA MET A 66 -8.42 2.46 -0.80
C MET A 66 -9.19 3.02 0.39
N THR A 67 -10.52 2.85 0.38
CA THR A 67 -11.41 3.31 1.46
C THR A 67 -12.29 2.16 1.95
N ILE A 68 -12.37 2.03 3.28
CA ILE A 68 -13.34 1.19 3.97
C ILE A 68 -14.44 2.11 4.51
N HIS A 69 -15.69 1.87 4.12
CA HIS A 69 -16.88 2.54 4.64
C HIS A 69 -17.64 1.62 5.58
N THR A 70 -18.10 2.15 6.72
CA THR A 70 -18.81 1.38 7.76
C THR A 70 -19.93 2.21 8.39
N GLY A 71 -21.11 1.62 8.58
CA GLY A 71 -22.27 2.30 9.17
C GLY A 71 -22.06 2.70 10.64
N THR A 72 -22.75 3.75 11.07
CA THR A 72 -22.59 4.35 12.42
C THR A 72 -22.86 3.37 13.57
N GLN A 73 -23.76 2.41 13.35
CA GLN A 73 -24.17 1.36 14.30
C GLN A 73 -23.07 0.35 14.66
N LEU A 74 -21.96 0.32 13.91
CA LEU A 74 -20.86 -0.62 14.15
C LEU A 74 -19.75 -0.06 15.08
N GLY A 75 -19.87 1.20 15.52
CA GLY A 75 -18.82 1.92 16.26
C GLY A 75 -17.85 2.68 15.36
N GLU A 76 -16.92 3.45 15.95
CA GLU A 76 -16.04 4.34 15.18
C GLU A 76 -14.86 3.59 14.52
N TRP A 77 -14.84 3.53 13.19
CA TRP A 77 -13.83 2.81 12.39
C TRP A 77 -13.60 1.37 12.86
N PRO A 78 -14.64 0.51 12.84
CA PRO A 78 -14.62 -0.82 13.41
C PRO A 78 -13.79 -1.80 12.58
N VAL A 79 -13.34 -1.41 11.38
CA VAL A 79 -12.38 -2.13 10.55
C VAL A 79 -11.19 -1.22 10.30
N THR A 80 -9.98 -1.72 10.57
CA THR A 80 -8.72 -1.02 10.31
C THR A 80 -7.70 -1.96 9.69
N VAL A 81 -6.78 -1.42 8.88
CA VAL A 81 -5.70 -2.21 8.27
C VAL A 81 -4.51 -2.28 9.22
N LEU A 82 -4.00 -3.49 9.45
CA LEU A 82 -2.77 -3.76 10.17
C LEU A 82 -1.58 -3.84 9.21
N SER A 83 -1.78 -4.50 8.07
CA SER A 83 -0.80 -4.58 7.00
C SER A 83 -1.44 -4.71 5.61
N ILE A 84 -0.71 -4.30 4.59
CA ILE A 84 -1.07 -4.37 3.17
C ILE A 84 0.24 -4.51 2.38
N ASN A 85 0.33 -5.51 1.50
CA ASN A 85 1.57 -5.86 0.78
C ASN A 85 2.80 -6.06 1.71
N GLY A 86 2.58 -6.64 2.90
CA GLY A 86 3.60 -6.84 3.93
C GLY A 86 4.07 -5.56 4.67
N GLN A 87 3.65 -4.38 4.24
CA GLN A 87 3.91 -3.09 4.92
C GLN A 87 2.72 -2.67 5.78
N GLY A 88 2.91 -1.69 6.67
CA GLY A 88 1.82 -0.99 7.32
C GLY A 88 1.11 -0.02 6.35
N PRO A 89 -0.18 0.30 6.57
CA PRO A 89 -0.91 1.23 5.71
C PRO A 89 -0.31 2.64 5.80
N ALA A 90 -0.14 3.30 4.65
CA ALA A 90 0.31 4.69 4.54
C ALA A 90 -0.88 5.66 4.39
N ASN A 91 -0.60 6.97 4.53
CA ASN A 91 -1.54 8.07 4.39
C ASN A 91 -2.92 7.83 5.06
N VAL A 92 -2.91 7.23 6.25
CA VAL A 92 -4.15 6.85 6.94
C VAL A 92 -4.93 8.09 7.34
N THR A 93 -6.16 8.18 6.87
CA THR A 93 -7.13 9.22 7.20
C THR A 93 -8.43 8.60 7.70
N LYS A 94 -9.13 9.34 8.57
CA LYS A 94 -10.28 8.85 9.32
C LYS A 94 -11.33 9.94 9.34
N THR A 95 -12.43 9.73 8.63
CA THR A 95 -13.52 10.70 8.49
C THR A 95 -14.79 10.14 9.11
N LYS A 96 -15.64 11.03 9.62
CA LYS A 96 -16.98 10.74 10.15
C LYS A 96 -17.99 11.56 9.35
N SER A 97 -19.07 10.92 8.92
CA SER A 97 -20.17 11.53 8.20
C SER A 97 -21.50 11.14 8.84
N ALA A 98 -22.63 11.63 8.31
CA ALA A 98 -23.95 11.16 8.71
C ALA A 98 -24.22 9.70 8.29
N SER A 99 -23.58 9.22 7.21
CA SER A 99 -23.75 7.85 6.71
C SER A 99 -22.88 6.83 7.46
N GLY A 100 -21.77 7.25 8.08
CA GLY A 100 -20.87 6.32 8.75
C GLY A 100 -19.47 6.84 9.04
N TYR A 101 -18.52 5.91 9.05
CA TYR A 101 -17.10 6.13 9.26
C TYR A 101 -16.31 5.63 8.06
N ASP A 102 -15.49 6.52 7.50
CA ASP A 102 -14.53 6.20 6.46
C ASP A 102 -13.13 6.01 7.05
N TYR A 103 -12.50 4.89 6.73
CA TYR A 103 -11.09 4.62 6.95
C TYR A 103 -10.41 4.52 5.58
N SER A 104 -9.69 5.56 5.20
CA SER A 104 -8.94 5.59 3.94
C SER A 104 -7.45 5.42 4.22
N TYR A 105 -6.79 4.63 3.38
CA TYR A 105 -5.36 4.33 3.49
C TYR A 105 -4.76 4.12 2.10
N ALA A 106 -3.44 4.26 2.02
CA ALA A 106 -2.68 3.99 0.81
C ALA A 106 -1.65 2.87 1.03
N PHE A 107 -1.22 2.26 -0.07
CA PHE A 107 -0.06 1.38 -0.12
C PHE A 107 0.70 1.57 -1.43
N GLN A 108 1.93 1.08 -1.49
CA GLN A 108 2.74 1.11 -2.69
C GLN A 108 3.08 -0.30 -3.18
N THR A 109 3.15 -0.46 -4.49
CA THR A 109 3.63 -1.68 -5.16
C THR A 109 4.15 -1.34 -6.55
N ALA A 110 5.18 -2.04 -7.03
CA ALA A 110 5.60 -1.96 -8.43
C ALA A 110 4.67 -2.77 -9.36
N ASP A 111 3.88 -3.69 -8.81
CA ASP A 111 3.06 -4.64 -9.56
C ASP A 111 1.67 -4.79 -8.91
N LEU A 112 0.61 -4.56 -9.71
CA LEU A 112 -0.80 -4.72 -9.33
C LEU A 112 -1.46 -5.94 -9.97
N SER A 113 -0.76 -6.67 -10.84
CA SER A 113 -1.23 -7.94 -11.40
C SER A 113 -1.19 -9.08 -10.38
N GLN A 114 -0.33 -8.95 -9.37
CA GLN A 114 -0.22 -9.89 -8.26
C GLN A 114 -1.36 -9.74 -7.25
N ILE A 115 -1.68 -10.85 -6.57
CA ILE A 115 -2.63 -10.86 -5.46
C ILE A 115 -2.01 -10.15 -4.25
N ILE A 116 -2.53 -8.98 -3.89
CA ILE A 116 -2.05 -8.20 -2.75
C ILE A 116 -2.73 -8.69 -1.48
N SER A 117 -1.96 -9.23 -0.53
CA SER A 117 -2.49 -9.66 0.77
C SER A 117 -2.50 -8.53 1.81
N SER A 118 -3.50 -8.56 2.69
CA SER A 118 -3.71 -7.57 3.75
C SER A 118 -4.19 -8.25 5.02
N SER A 119 -3.68 -7.80 6.17
CA SER A 119 -4.20 -8.17 7.49
C SER A 119 -5.02 -7.02 8.06
N ILE A 120 -6.24 -7.30 8.51
CA ILE A 120 -7.18 -6.32 9.07
C ILE A 120 -7.53 -6.66 10.52
N SER A 121 -7.81 -5.63 11.32
CA SER A 121 -8.39 -5.76 12.66
C SER A 121 -9.82 -5.29 12.64
N ILE A 122 -10.73 -6.12 13.14
CA ILE A 122 -12.15 -5.82 13.32
C ILE A 122 -12.42 -5.68 14.82
N ASN A 123 -13.13 -4.61 15.21
CA ASN A 123 -13.61 -4.35 16.57
C ASN A 123 -14.97 -3.63 16.48
N VAL A 124 -16.05 -4.40 16.61
CA VAL A 124 -17.41 -3.92 16.84
C VAL A 124 -17.69 -4.07 18.33
N PRO A 125 -17.85 -2.98 19.10
CA PRO A 125 -17.96 -3.03 20.56
C PRO A 125 -19.05 -3.99 21.04
N ASN A 126 -18.71 -4.86 22.00
CA ASN A 126 -19.60 -5.87 22.60
C ASN A 126 -20.22 -6.91 21.63
N VAL A 127 -19.82 -6.93 20.35
CA VAL A 127 -20.38 -7.84 19.33
C VAL A 127 -19.30 -8.74 18.74
N TYR A 128 -18.19 -8.18 18.26
CA TYR A 128 -17.19 -8.95 17.52
C TYR A 128 -15.81 -8.30 17.56
N THR A 129 -14.77 -9.07 17.87
CA THR A 129 -13.38 -8.62 17.73
C THR A 129 -12.54 -9.76 17.17
N ALA A 130 -11.84 -9.50 16.07
CA ALA A 130 -11.00 -10.49 15.40
C ALA A 130 -9.91 -9.82 14.55
N LYS A 131 -8.92 -10.61 14.15
CA LYS A 131 -7.99 -10.26 13.06
C LYS A 131 -8.18 -11.27 11.94
N HIS A 132 -8.21 -10.77 10.71
CA HIS A 132 -8.38 -11.60 9.52
C HIS A 132 -7.38 -11.17 8.47
N ASP A 133 -6.89 -12.14 7.71
CA ASP A 133 -6.21 -11.86 6.46
C ASP A 133 -7.22 -11.90 5.31
N ILE A 134 -7.01 -11.05 4.31
CA ILE A 134 -7.77 -10.98 3.06
C ILE A 134 -6.80 -10.76 1.90
N SER A 135 -7.29 -10.98 0.68
CA SER A 135 -6.51 -10.80 -0.54
C SER A 135 -7.24 -9.86 -1.50
N PHE A 136 -6.50 -9.09 -2.28
CA PHE A 136 -7.05 -8.21 -3.32
C PHE A 136 -6.54 -8.63 -4.70
N LYS A 137 -7.46 -8.68 -5.67
CA LYS A 137 -7.14 -8.79 -7.09
C LYS A 137 -7.57 -7.49 -7.77
N PHE A 138 -6.63 -6.75 -8.34
CA PHE A 138 -6.91 -5.54 -9.09
C PHE A 138 -7.20 -5.87 -10.57
N ASP A 139 -8.01 -5.02 -11.20
CA ASP A 139 -8.19 -4.98 -12.64
C ASP A 139 -7.11 -4.07 -13.23
N THR A 140 -6.17 -4.66 -13.95
CA THR A 140 -5.00 -3.96 -14.50
C THR A 140 -5.20 -3.50 -15.95
N SER A 141 -6.41 -3.57 -16.50
CA SER A 141 -6.68 -3.21 -17.91
C SER A 141 -6.42 -1.73 -18.22
N ASN A 142 -6.57 -0.84 -17.24
CA ASN A 142 -6.31 0.60 -17.38
C ASN A 142 -5.43 1.05 -16.20
N LEU A 143 -4.11 0.88 -16.34
CA LEU A 143 -3.12 1.36 -15.38
C LEU A 143 -2.34 2.55 -15.95
N PRO A 144 -2.05 3.58 -15.15
CA PRO A 144 -1.16 4.66 -15.57
C PRO A 144 0.27 4.12 -15.74
N ALA A 145 0.98 4.57 -16.77
CA ALA A 145 2.35 4.11 -17.02
C ALA A 145 3.29 4.46 -15.84
N LEU A 146 4.04 3.48 -15.35
CA LEU A 146 5.15 3.71 -14.42
C LEU A 146 6.34 4.33 -15.15
N ASN A 147 7.00 5.26 -14.49
CA ASN A 147 8.12 6.00 -15.07
C ASN A 147 9.45 5.33 -14.71
N ASN A 148 9.72 4.18 -15.33
CA ASN A 148 11.01 3.49 -15.22
C ASN A 148 12.11 4.35 -15.86
N ALA A 149 12.83 5.12 -15.03
CA ALA A 149 13.96 5.96 -15.43
C ALA A 149 15.23 5.18 -15.84
N ALA A 150 15.07 3.95 -16.35
CA ALA A 150 16.13 3.01 -16.69
C ALA A 150 15.80 2.19 -17.97
N ALA A 151 15.17 2.83 -18.97
CA ALA A 151 14.92 2.22 -20.29
C ALA A 151 14.81 3.28 -21.42
N SER A 152 15.86 4.07 -21.64
CA SER A 152 15.90 5.07 -22.73
C SER A 152 17.25 5.10 -23.46
N SER A 153 17.62 3.99 -24.09
CA SER A 153 18.71 3.96 -25.09
C SER A 153 18.73 2.67 -25.94
N SER A 154 17.73 2.45 -26.79
CA SER A 154 17.84 1.51 -27.93
C SER A 154 16.77 1.77 -29.01
N SER A 155 17.12 2.59 -30.00
CA SER A 155 16.36 2.73 -31.25
C SER A 155 16.82 1.70 -32.30
N ALA A 156 15.91 0.87 -32.80
CA ALA A 156 15.91 0.20 -34.13
C ALA A 156 14.60 -0.64 -34.21
N ASN A 157 13.54 -0.28 -34.93
CA ASN A 157 13.33 0.01 -36.36
C ASN A 157 13.24 -1.24 -37.26
N THR A 158 12.17 -1.25 -38.08
CA THR A 158 11.88 -2.13 -39.24
C THR A 158 11.33 -3.53 -38.99
N VAL A 159 10.07 -3.71 -39.40
CA VAL A 159 9.43 -5.00 -39.70
C VAL A 159 9.57 -5.27 -41.20
N SER A 160 10.06 -6.45 -41.61
CA SER A 160 9.61 -7.22 -42.80
C SER A 160 10.65 -8.25 -43.24
N SER A 161 10.31 -9.53 -43.21
CA SER A 161 10.36 -10.43 -44.37
C SER A 161 9.88 -11.83 -43.97
N ALA A 162 9.09 -12.45 -44.83
CA ALA A 162 8.60 -13.82 -44.65
C ALA A 162 9.32 -14.77 -45.61
N ALA A 163 9.60 -15.99 -45.19
CA ALA A 163 9.72 -17.17 -46.07
C ALA A 163 9.60 -18.45 -45.25
N ALA A 164 9.01 -19.49 -45.83
CA ALA A 164 8.76 -20.78 -45.18
C ALA A 164 9.80 -21.84 -45.58
N SER A 165 9.89 -22.92 -44.80
CA SER A 165 10.21 -24.26 -45.31
C SER A 165 9.75 -25.36 -44.34
N GLN A 166 9.36 -26.50 -44.92
CA GLN A 166 8.96 -27.75 -44.26
C GLN A 166 10.24 -28.55 -43.87
N SER A 167 10.30 -29.73 -43.23
CA SER A 167 9.35 -30.85 -43.07
C SER A 167 9.90 -31.92 -42.07
N ASN A 168 9.05 -32.88 -41.69
CA ASN A 168 9.33 -34.29 -41.33
C ASN A 168 9.73 -34.78 -39.90
N VAL A 169 8.69 -35.33 -39.24
CA VAL A 169 8.55 -36.65 -38.54
C VAL A 169 9.76 -37.47 -38.02
N SER A 170 9.66 -37.87 -36.74
CA SER A 170 9.65 -39.27 -36.18
C SER A 170 10.09 -39.26 -34.69
N ALA A 171 9.81 -40.18 -33.76
CA ALA A 171 8.74 -41.15 -33.45
C ALA A 171 9.30 -42.07 -32.32
N SER A 172 8.51 -42.38 -31.26
CA SER A 172 8.77 -43.42 -30.20
C SER A 172 10.04 -43.27 -29.30
N SER A 173 10.15 -43.81 -28.07
CA SER A 173 9.48 -44.96 -27.41
C SER A 173 9.44 -44.93 -25.86
N GLN A 174 8.41 -45.55 -25.25
CA GLN A 174 8.41 -46.47 -24.06
C GLN A 174 9.17 -46.16 -22.73
N SER A 175 8.47 -46.03 -21.57
CA SER A 175 8.13 -47.05 -20.51
C SER A 175 9.25 -47.30 -19.47
N SER A 176 9.07 -47.49 -18.15
CA SER A 176 8.06 -48.23 -17.32
C SER A 176 7.94 -47.62 -15.88
N ALA A 177 6.84 -47.68 -15.11
CA ALA A 177 6.32 -48.78 -14.24
C ALA A 177 7.38 -49.36 -13.25
N SER A 178 7.18 -49.61 -11.93
CA SER A 178 6.00 -49.82 -11.04
C SER A 178 6.34 -49.47 -9.55
N GLN A 179 5.44 -48.93 -8.69
CA GLN A 179 4.65 -49.62 -7.61
C GLN A 179 5.41 -50.70 -6.77
N SER A 180 5.29 -50.91 -5.45
CA SER A 180 4.52 -50.36 -4.30
C SER A 180 4.71 -51.30 -3.08
N SER A 181 4.20 -50.93 -1.88
CA SER A 181 3.97 -51.78 -0.66
C SER A 181 5.20 -52.09 0.24
N VAL A 182 5.12 -52.33 1.57
CA VAL A 182 4.06 -52.18 2.61
C VAL A 182 4.64 -52.00 4.05
N SER A 183 3.79 -51.42 4.92
CA SER A 183 3.44 -51.67 6.36
C SER A 183 4.14 -52.80 7.18
N SER A 184 4.14 -52.84 8.53
CA SER A 184 3.33 -52.17 9.59
C SER A 184 4.02 -52.22 10.99
N GLU A 185 3.47 -51.52 12.01
CA GLU A 185 3.40 -51.84 13.46
C GLU A 185 4.58 -52.55 14.21
N SER A 186 4.99 -52.18 15.43
CA SER A 186 4.16 -51.85 16.61
C SER A 186 5.00 -51.48 17.87
N SER A 187 4.31 -51.03 18.93
CA SER A 187 4.67 -51.08 20.38
C SER A 187 5.12 -49.78 21.08
N GLN A 188 4.21 -49.25 21.91
CA GLN A 188 4.31 -49.03 23.38
C GLN A 188 5.70 -48.72 24.02
N SER A 189 5.87 -47.88 25.04
CA SER A 189 4.99 -46.91 25.74
C SER A 189 5.73 -46.11 26.84
N SER A 190 5.34 -44.84 27.05
CA SER A 190 5.37 -44.11 28.35
C SER A 190 6.68 -43.54 28.97
N THR A 191 6.47 -42.51 29.83
CA THR A 191 7.33 -41.92 30.89
C THR A 191 8.39 -40.84 30.58
N SER A 192 7.94 -39.59 30.74
CA SER A 192 8.53 -38.46 31.51
C SER A 192 10.03 -38.37 31.86
N SER A 193 10.59 -37.22 31.47
CA SER A 193 11.51 -36.32 32.22
C SER A 193 12.93 -36.75 32.61
N SER A 194 13.91 -36.05 32.06
CA SER A 194 14.94 -35.31 32.84
C SER A 194 15.68 -34.29 31.95
N LEU A 195 16.27 -33.26 32.56
CA LEU A 195 17.01 -32.21 31.84
C LEU A 195 18.49 -32.57 31.69
N ALA A 196 19.10 -32.27 30.53
CA ALA A 196 20.38 -31.56 30.44
C ALA A 196 20.84 -31.30 28.98
N SER A 197 21.01 -30.03 28.65
CA SER A 197 21.97 -29.44 27.70
C SER A 197 22.82 -30.37 26.80
N SER A 198 22.58 -30.31 25.48
CA SER A 198 23.54 -29.75 24.50
C SER A 198 23.03 -29.90 23.07
N SER A 199 22.65 -28.80 22.41
CA SER A 199 22.35 -28.80 20.97
C SER A 199 22.95 -27.58 20.28
N SER A 200 23.93 -27.86 19.44
CA SER A 200 24.55 -26.91 18.52
C SER A 200 23.50 -26.37 17.54
N LYS A 201 23.57 -25.07 17.28
CA LYS A 201 22.54 -24.30 16.57
C LYS A 201 22.91 -24.07 15.10
N PRO A 202 22.17 -24.62 14.12
CA PRO A 202 22.20 -24.14 12.75
C PRO A 202 21.48 -22.79 12.64
N LYS A 203 22.18 -21.81 12.09
CA LYS A 203 21.73 -20.42 11.87
C LYS A 203 21.07 -20.33 10.48
N PRO A 204 19.79 -19.92 10.33
CA PRO A 204 19.24 -19.65 9.00
C PRO A 204 19.59 -18.22 8.56
N VAL A 205 20.76 -18.04 7.94
CA VAL A 205 21.21 -16.74 7.40
C VAL A 205 20.68 -16.54 5.98
N ALA A 206 19.38 -16.22 5.85
CA ALA A 206 18.79 -15.87 4.54
C ALA A 206 17.62 -14.85 4.58
N LYS A 207 16.89 -14.70 5.70
CA LYS A 207 15.70 -13.82 5.79
C LYS A 207 15.93 -12.44 6.44
N THR A 208 17.14 -12.15 6.91
CA THR A 208 17.41 -10.99 7.79
C THR A 208 17.35 -9.64 7.08
N THR A 209 17.77 -9.56 5.81
CA THR A 209 17.87 -8.28 5.08
C THR A 209 16.49 -7.70 4.76
N SER A 210 15.60 -8.51 4.16
CA SER A 210 14.22 -8.09 3.86
C SER A 210 13.47 -7.60 5.11
N ASN A 211 13.49 -8.40 6.19
CA ASN A 211 12.86 -8.01 7.46
C ASN A 211 13.40 -6.70 8.05
N ARG A 212 14.68 -6.35 7.82
CA ARG A 212 15.24 -5.06 8.28
C ARG A 212 14.74 -3.88 7.45
N VAL A 213 14.62 -4.04 6.13
CA VAL A 213 14.10 -3.01 5.21
C VAL A 213 12.62 -2.73 5.51
N ILE A 214 11.80 -3.78 5.55
CA ILE A 214 10.36 -3.71 5.88
C ILE A 214 10.12 -2.99 7.22
N ARG A 215 10.89 -3.33 8.27
CA ARG A 215 10.77 -2.66 9.58
C ARG A 215 11.10 -1.16 9.51
N ARG A 216 12.09 -0.76 8.70
CA ARG A 216 12.45 0.66 8.52
C ARG A 216 11.36 1.42 7.76
N GLN A 217 10.85 0.86 6.67
CA GLN A 217 9.73 1.43 5.90
C GLN A 217 8.48 1.58 6.77
N ASN A 218 8.10 0.52 7.52
CA ASN A 218 6.96 0.57 8.44
C ASN A 218 7.10 1.65 9.52
N ALA A 219 8.31 1.87 10.06
CA ALA A 219 8.56 2.95 11.01
C ALA A 219 8.42 4.34 10.38
N GLN A 220 8.89 4.52 9.15
CA GLN A 220 8.74 5.78 8.39
C GLN A 220 7.28 6.06 8.04
N ILE A 221 6.54 5.06 7.57
CA ILE A 221 5.09 5.13 7.28
C ILE A 221 4.32 5.50 8.55
N ALA A 222 4.59 4.85 9.68
CA ALA A 222 3.96 5.18 10.96
C ALA A 222 4.25 6.61 11.42
N ALA A 223 5.46 7.12 11.18
CA ALA A 223 5.81 8.51 11.47
C ALA A 223 5.09 9.51 10.56
N LEU A 224 4.94 9.20 9.25
CA LEU A 224 4.20 10.03 8.31
C LEU A 224 2.70 10.09 8.66
N ASN A 225 2.08 8.95 8.98
CA ASN A 225 0.69 8.90 9.43
C ASN A 225 0.44 9.76 10.69
N ARG A 226 1.40 9.80 11.64
CA ARG A 226 1.31 10.67 12.82
C ARG A 226 1.31 12.15 12.43
N LYS A 227 2.18 12.56 11.51
CA LYS A 227 2.23 13.93 10.99
C LYS A 227 0.93 14.30 10.26
N ASN A 228 0.45 13.45 9.36
CA ASN A 228 -0.80 13.67 8.63
C ASN A 228 -1.99 13.85 9.58
N LYS A 229 -2.09 13.01 10.63
CA LYS A 229 -3.11 13.16 11.68
C LYS A 229 -2.99 14.51 12.40
N GLN A 230 -1.79 14.90 12.83
CA GLN A 230 -1.56 16.20 13.48
C GLN A 230 -1.97 17.37 12.58
N THR A 231 -1.60 17.34 11.30
CA THR A 231 -1.96 18.38 10.32
C THR A 231 -3.47 18.46 10.10
N GLN A 232 -4.17 17.33 9.94
CA GLN A 232 -5.63 17.35 9.80
C GLN A 232 -6.34 17.86 11.06
N THR A 233 -5.90 17.44 12.25
CA THR A 233 -6.47 17.96 13.52
C THR A 233 -6.24 19.47 13.63
N ALA A 234 -5.04 19.98 13.28
CA ALA A 234 -4.72 21.40 13.34
C ALA A 234 -5.52 22.26 12.34
N ILE A 235 -5.77 21.76 11.13
CA ILE A 235 -6.61 22.46 10.14
C ILE A 235 -8.06 22.54 10.63
N LEU A 236 -8.61 21.44 11.16
CA LEU A 236 -9.99 21.39 11.63
C LEU A 236 -10.23 22.31 12.84
N THR A 237 -9.33 22.30 13.83
CA THR A 237 -9.46 23.16 15.01
C THR A 237 -9.11 24.62 14.71
N GLY A 238 -8.07 24.88 13.91
CA GLY A 238 -7.67 26.24 13.51
C GLY A 238 -8.75 26.95 12.70
N GLY A 239 -9.38 26.25 11.73
CA GLY A 239 -10.49 26.78 10.96
C GLY A 239 -11.71 27.11 11.83
N ALA A 240 -12.09 26.21 12.74
CA ALA A 240 -13.21 26.44 13.66
C ALA A 240 -12.98 27.63 14.60
N VAL A 241 -11.78 27.76 15.17
CA VAL A 241 -11.43 28.91 16.05
C VAL A 241 -11.44 30.22 15.28
N ALA A 242 -10.93 30.26 14.04
CA ALA A 242 -10.98 31.45 13.19
C ALA A 242 -12.42 31.90 12.89
N ILE A 243 -13.32 30.95 12.59
CA ILE A 243 -14.75 31.22 12.35
C ILE A 243 -15.41 31.79 13.62
N VAL A 244 -15.14 31.23 14.80
CA VAL A 244 -15.68 31.74 16.08
C VAL A 244 -15.18 33.16 16.37
N ILE A 245 -13.90 33.45 16.16
CA ILE A 245 -13.35 34.80 16.34
C ILE A 245 -14.02 35.80 15.39
N LEU A 246 -14.22 35.44 14.12
CA LEU A 246 -14.92 36.29 13.15
C LEU A 246 -16.40 36.51 13.52
N ALA A 247 -17.09 35.48 14.02
CA ALA A 247 -18.48 35.61 14.49
C ALA A 247 -18.60 36.52 15.73
N VAL A 248 -17.67 36.41 16.69
CA VAL A 248 -17.61 37.30 17.86
C VAL A 248 -17.29 38.73 17.45
N ALA A 249 -16.34 38.94 16.54
CA ALA A 249 -16.01 40.25 16.00
C ALA A 249 -17.21 40.89 15.28
N ALA A 250 -17.93 40.12 14.45
CA ALA A 250 -19.15 40.58 13.78
C ALA A 250 -20.27 40.94 14.78
N TYR A 251 -20.49 40.12 15.81
CA TYR A 251 -21.46 40.41 16.87
C TYR A 251 -21.13 41.72 17.61
N PHE A 252 -19.87 41.93 17.99
CA PHE A 252 -19.44 43.18 18.62
C PHE A 252 -19.52 44.39 17.68
N PHE A 253 -19.28 44.21 16.37
CA PHE A 253 -19.38 45.30 15.40
C PHE A 253 -20.84 45.72 15.13
N ILE A 254 -21.76 44.76 15.08
CA ILE A 254 -23.20 45.00 14.94
C ILE A 254 -23.77 45.66 16.21
N LYS A 255 -23.37 45.20 17.40
CA LYS A 255 -23.85 45.75 18.69
C LYS A 255 -23.32 47.16 19.02
N ARG A 256 -22.31 47.65 18.29
CA ARG A 256 -21.70 48.98 18.51
C ARG A 256 -22.24 50.07 17.58
N LYS A 257 -23.33 49.80 16.86
CA LYS A 257 -23.98 50.68 15.90
C LYS A 257 -25.45 50.88 16.26
#